data_AF-A0A5D2LNB8-F1
#
_entry.id   AF-A0A5D2LNB8-F1
#
_cell.length_a   1.000
_cell.length_b   1.000
_cell.length_c   1.000
_cell.angle_alpha   90.00
_cell.angle_beta   90.00
_cell.angle_gamma   90.00
#
_symmetry.space_group_name_H-M   'P 1'
#
loop_
_entity.id
_entity.type
_entity.pdbx_description
1 polymer ?
#
loop_
_entity_poly.entity_id
_entity_poly.type
_entity_poly.pdbx_seq_one_letter_code
_entity_poly.pdbx_strand_id
1 'polypeptide(L)'
;MYRSVFCRKNFSPRLIITAVIGAVFGFFVGVSFPSVSLYKIRNFPLSLGPSVGGATSESKQFYMVGSSESSRANIYKIYVPTNPHGAETLPPAIVVPETDLYLRRLWGEPRQDLKKKPKYLVTFTVGIGQMNNIDKCVKKFSEDFQIMLFHYDGRTTEWDRLEWSKTAIHVSARKQTKWWFAKRFLHPDIVAAYEYIFIWDEDLGVENFNAERYIELVKKHDLEISQPGLEPNVGLTWQMTKRREDQEVHKFTEEKPGWCSDPHFPPCAAFVEIMAPVFSQEAWRCVWYLIQNDLVHGWGLDFALRRCVSPAHEKIGVVDSQWIVHQGIRSLGNQGGSLGGISPRVAVRIRSKIEWAMFQKRLVNADLAYVAQRGKG
;
A
#
# COMPACT_ATOMS: atom_id res chain seq x y z
N MET A 1 -39.86 76.73 -11.81
CA MET A 1 -40.93 76.57 -10.82
C MET A 1 -41.07 75.08 -10.51
N TYR A 2 -40.58 74.65 -9.35
CA TYR A 2 -40.61 73.27 -8.86
C TYR A 2 -42.04 72.84 -8.50
N ARG A 3 -42.43 71.59 -8.80
CA ARG A 3 -43.41 70.87 -7.98
C ARG A 3 -42.93 69.45 -7.71
N SER A 4 -42.68 69.20 -6.43
CA SER A 4 -42.32 67.95 -5.79
C SER A 4 -43.49 66.96 -5.76
N VAL A 5 -43.19 65.67 -5.87
CA VAL A 5 -44.00 64.60 -5.28
C VAL A 5 -43.11 63.81 -4.33
N PHE A 6 -43.41 63.91 -3.05
CA PHE A 6 -42.76 63.17 -1.96
C PHE A 6 -43.37 61.77 -1.89
N CYS A 7 -42.55 60.72 -2.05
CA CYS A 7 -42.96 59.34 -1.73
C CYS A 7 -42.24 58.91 -0.44
N ARG A 8 -42.97 58.92 0.69
CA ARG A 8 -42.53 58.30 1.94
C ARG A 8 -42.57 56.78 1.77
N LYS A 9 -41.43 56.10 1.85
CA LYS A 9 -41.40 54.63 2.07
C LYS A 9 -41.33 54.37 3.58
N ASN A 10 -42.40 53.81 4.12
CA ASN A 10 -42.43 53.24 5.46
C ASN A 10 -41.58 51.97 5.47
N PHE A 11 -40.53 51.93 6.30
CA PHE A 11 -39.78 50.70 6.55
C PHE A 11 -40.67 49.72 7.32
N SER A 12 -40.81 48.50 6.80
CA SER A 12 -41.60 47.44 7.45
C SER A 12 -40.94 47.06 8.78
N PRO A 13 -41.68 47.02 9.91
CA PRO A 13 -41.13 46.69 11.23
C PRO A 13 -40.49 45.29 11.26
N ARG A 14 -40.83 44.40 10.33
CA ARG A 14 -40.19 43.08 10.16
C ARG A 14 -38.71 43.18 9.79
N LEU A 15 -38.31 44.14 8.96
CA LEU A 15 -36.92 44.28 8.50
C LEU A 15 -35.99 44.77 9.62
N ILE A 16 -36.51 45.65 10.49
CA ILE A 16 -35.79 46.13 11.67
C ILE A 16 -35.63 44.99 12.68
N ILE A 17 -36.70 44.21 12.93
CA ILE A 17 -36.67 43.08 13.84
C ILE A 17 -35.66 42.01 13.36
N THR A 18 -35.66 41.67 12.07
CA THR A 18 -34.71 40.67 11.53
C THR A 18 -33.25 41.14 11.64
N ALA A 19 -32.98 42.43 11.40
CA ALA A 19 -31.63 42.98 11.54
C ALA A 19 -31.15 42.96 13.00
N VAL A 20 -32.03 43.30 13.95
CA VAL A 20 -31.71 43.27 15.39
C VAL A 20 -31.49 41.84 15.87
N ILE A 21 -32.33 40.88 15.47
CA ILE A 21 -32.15 39.46 15.82
C ILE A 21 -30.83 38.93 15.24
N GLY A 22 -30.50 39.25 13.99
CA GLY A 22 -29.24 38.85 13.36
C GLY A 22 -28.01 39.42 14.06
N ALA A 23 -28.06 40.70 14.46
CA ALA A 23 -26.96 41.34 15.20
C ALA A 23 -26.79 40.76 16.61
N VAL A 24 -27.89 40.50 17.32
CA VAL A 24 -27.88 39.89 18.66
C VAL A 24 -27.36 38.45 18.58
N PHE A 25 -27.85 37.65 17.61
CA PHE A 25 -27.39 36.28 17.41
C PHE A 25 -25.90 36.23 17.03
N GLY A 26 -25.44 37.12 16.14
CA GLY A 26 -24.01 37.25 15.78
C GLY A 26 -23.13 37.65 16.96
N PHE A 27 -23.60 38.55 17.83
CA PHE A 27 -22.90 38.95 19.05
C PHE A 27 -22.82 37.78 20.06
N PHE A 28 -23.90 37.04 20.28
CA PHE A 28 -23.88 35.89 21.19
C PHE A 28 -23.02 34.74 20.68
N VAL A 29 -23.00 34.47 19.37
CA VAL A 29 -22.07 33.49 18.78
C VAL A 29 -20.62 33.97 18.93
N GLY A 30 -20.34 35.25 18.67
CA GLY A 30 -19.00 35.83 18.80
C GLY A 30 -18.45 35.86 20.24
N VAL A 31 -19.32 36.07 21.24
CA VAL A 31 -18.95 36.12 22.67
C VAL A 31 -18.95 34.72 23.32
N SER A 32 -19.63 33.73 22.71
CA SER A 32 -19.65 32.34 23.19
C SER A 32 -18.49 31.49 22.68
N PHE A 33 -17.62 32.02 21.79
CA PHE A 33 -16.32 31.42 21.55
C PHE A 33 -15.37 31.82 22.68
N PRO A 34 -14.96 30.91 23.57
CA PRO A 34 -13.80 31.19 24.40
C PRO A 34 -12.65 31.46 23.45
N SER A 35 -11.98 32.61 23.61
CA SER A 35 -10.70 32.86 22.97
C SER A 35 -9.86 31.61 23.16
N VAL A 36 -9.45 30.99 22.05
CA VAL A 36 -8.58 29.81 22.08
C VAL A 36 -7.23 30.30 22.57
N SER A 37 -7.12 30.41 23.90
CA SER A 37 -5.87 30.55 24.61
C SER A 37 -5.11 29.27 24.30
N LEU A 38 -4.07 29.40 23.47
CA LEU A 38 -3.07 28.36 23.29
C LEU A 38 -2.59 27.98 24.69
N TYR A 39 -3.03 26.82 25.16
CA TYR A 39 -2.57 26.28 26.42
C TYR A 39 -1.04 26.16 26.32
N LYS A 40 -0.39 27.09 27.03
CA LYS A 40 0.93 26.94 27.64
C LYS A 40 1.18 25.46 27.93
N ILE A 41 2.00 24.81 27.10
CA ILE A 41 2.64 23.55 27.46
C ILE A 41 3.61 23.90 28.58
N ARG A 42 3.11 23.85 29.81
CA ARG A 42 3.89 24.05 31.02
C ARG A 42 3.67 22.83 31.90
N ASN A 43 4.46 21.78 31.64
CA ASN A 43 4.78 20.71 32.57
C ASN A 43 6.06 20.00 32.07
N PHE A 44 7.19 20.68 32.23
CA PHE A 44 8.48 20.06 32.47
C PHE A 44 8.89 20.49 33.88
N PRO A 45 9.20 19.58 34.81
CA PRO A 45 9.58 19.95 36.16
C PRO A 45 11.05 20.35 36.16
N LEU A 46 11.32 21.64 36.02
CA LEU A 46 12.58 22.22 36.50
C LEU A 46 12.24 23.22 37.58
N SER A 47 12.31 22.70 38.81
CA SER A 47 12.39 23.48 40.04
C SER A 47 13.47 24.55 39.88
N LEU A 48 13.10 25.82 40.13
CA LEU A 48 13.87 26.87 40.81
C LEU A 48 13.15 28.22 40.59
N GLY A 49 12.52 28.76 41.64
CA GLY A 49 12.07 30.17 41.67
C GLY A 49 13.19 31.09 42.22
N PRO A 50 12.88 32.33 42.63
CA PRO A 50 12.21 33.38 41.85
C PRO A 50 12.98 34.72 41.92
N SER A 51 12.98 35.54 40.86
CA SER A 51 12.98 37.03 41.01
C SER A 51 12.81 37.78 39.69
N VAL A 52 11.75 38.60 39.66
CA VAL A 52 11.68 40.01 39.22
C VAL A 52 12.17 40.42 37.81
N GLY A 53 11.21 40.95 37.02
CA GLY A 53 11.38 42.25 36.34
C GLY A 53 11.56 42.25 34.82
N GLY A 54 10.61 42.90 34.13
CA GLY A 54 10.91 43.78 32.99
C GLY A 54 10.98 43.15 31.60
N ALA A 55 10.07 43.59 30.72
CA ALA A 55 9.94 43.20 29.33
C ALA A 55 11.11 43.63 28.43
N THR A 56 11.46 42.81 27.44
CA THR A 56 11.78 43.25 26.07
C THR A 56 11.64 42.09 25.07
N SER A 57 11.22 42.45 23.87
CA SER A 57 11.08 41.64 22.67
C SER A 57 12.42 41.00 22.27
N GLU A 58 12.54 39.69 22.42
CA GLU A 58 13.54 38.89 21.69
C GLU A 58 12.90 37.59 21.22
N SER A 59 12.91 37.41 19.90
CA SER A 59 12.79 36.13 19.22
C SER A 59 13.73 35.12 19.87
N LYS A 60 13.19 34.29 20.78
CA LYS A 60 13.91 33.15 21.36
C LYS A 60 14.10 32.08 20.29
N GLN A 61 15.18 32.29 19.54
CA GLN A 61 16.00 31.29 18.90
C GLN A 61 15.97 30.01 19.71
N PHE A 62 15.49 28.93 19.09
CA PHE A 62 15.50 27.59 19.65
C PHE A 62 16.90 27.33 20.23
N TYR A 63 16.97 27.16 21.55
CA TYR A 63 18.21 26.95 22.26
C TYR A 63 18.93 25.73 21.67
N MET A 64 20.03 25.99 20.96
CA MET A 64 21.11 25.02 20.85
C MET A 64 21.44 24.58 22.27
N VAL A 65 21.43 23.27 22.48
CA VAL A 65 21.99 22.61 23.65
C VAL A 65 23.35 23.25 23.95
N GLY A 66 23.44 23.92 25.09
CA GLY A 66 24.66 24.53 25.57
C GLY A 66 25.73 23.45 25.68
N SER A 67 26.66 23.47 24.75
CA SER A 67 27.81 22.59 24.74
C SER A 67 29.02 23.47 24.47
N SER A 68 30.08 23.27 25.25
CA SER A 68 31.32 24.05 25.17
C SER A 68 31.86 24.08 23.74
N GLU A 69 32.70 25.06 23.39
CA GLU A 69 33.31 25.16 22.04
C GLU A 69 34.03 23.85 21.60
N SER A 70 34.50 23.03 22.56
CA SER A 70 35.05 21.68 22.34
C SER A 70 34.04 20.70 21.72
N SER A 71 32.79 20.72 22.17
CA SER A 71 31.71 19.85 21.66
C SER A 71 31.22 20.23 20.27
N ARG A 72 31.27 21.52 19.90
CA ARG A 72 30.92 21.96 18.52
C ARG A 72 31.91 21.45 17.48
N ALA A 73 33.18 21.32 17.84
CA ALA A 73 34.24 20.84 16.94
C ALA A 73 34.12 19.35 16.56
N ASN A 74 33.37 18.55 17.33
CA ASN A 74 33.23 17.10 17.12
C ASN A 74 31.92 16.69 16.41
N ILE A 75 30.90 17.55 16.37
CA ILE A 75 29.64 17.25 15.64
C ILE A 75 29.90 17.14 14.13
N TYR A 76 30.81 17.96 13.59
CA TYR A 76 31.20 17.91 12.17
C TYR A 76 32.14 16.75 11.80
N LYS A 77 32.46 15.86 12.76
CA LYS A 77 33.35 14.71 12.55
C LYS A 77 32.63 13.35 12.61
N ILE A 78 31.31 13.34 12.77
CA ILE A 78 30.56 12.09 12.81
C ILE A 78 30.65 11.43 11.44
N TYR A 79 31.20 10.22 11.42
CA TYR A 79 31.22 9.34 10.26
C TYR A 79 31.11 7.90 10.76
N VAL A 80 29.97 7.27 10.48
CA VAL A 80 29.66 5.90 10.91
C VAL A 80 29.44 5.03 9.67
N PRO A 81 30.43 4.21 9.28
CA PRO A 81 30.37 3.40 8.06
C PRO A 81 29.27 2.33 8.06
N THR A 82 28.75 1.98 9.24
CA THR A 82 27.66 0.99 9.39
C THR A 82 26.28 1.59 9.19
N ASN A 83 26.16 2.92 9.08
CA ASN A 83 24.89 3.55 8.74
C ASN A 83 24.54 3.26 7.26
N PRO A 84 23.25 3.39 6.88
CA PRO A 84 22.84 3.32 5.49
C PRO A 84 23.61 4.31 4.62
N HIS A 85 23.81 3.95 3.35
CA HIS A 85 24.55 4.77 2.40
C HIS A 85 23.94 6.17 2.28
N GLY A 86 24.77 7.21 2.46
CA GLY A 86 24.35 8.62 2.48
C GLY A 86 23.92 9.14 3.86
N ALA A 87 23.88 8.28 4.88
CA ALA A 87 23.57 8.63 6.28
C ALA A 87 24.78 8.46 7.21
N GLU A 88 26.00 8.28 6.68
CA GLU A 88 27.21 8.04 7.46
C GLU A 88 27.54 9.21 8.39
N THR A 89 27.15 10.44 8.02
CA THR A 89 27.38 11.63 8.84
C THR A 89 26.36 11.82 9.97
N LEU A 90 25.36 10.94 10.07
CA LEU A 90 24.34 10.99 11.11
C LEU A 90 24.75 10.20 12.36
N PRO A 91 24.45 10.69 13.58
CA PRO A 91 24.59 9.89 14.79
C PRO A 91 23.74 8.62 14.70
N PRO A 92 24.25 7.41 15.02
CA PRO A 92 23.50 6.17 14.84
C PRO A 92 22.14 6.15 15.55
N ALA A 93 22.04 6.81 16.71
CA ALA A 93 20.82 6.86 17.50
C ALA A 93 19.66 7.64 16.85
N ILE A 94 19.89 8.43 15.80
CA ILE A 94 18.82 9.13 15.05
C ILE A 94 18.50 8.44 13.72
N VAL A 95 19.33 7.49 13.29
CA VAL A 95 19.15 6.82 11.99
C VAL A 95 18.01 5.82 12.08
N VAL A 96 17.04 5.98 11.18
CA VAL A 96 15.95 5.03 10.96
C VAL A 96 16.14 4.47 9.54
N PRO A 97 16.65 3.23 9.39
CA PRO A 97 17.11 2.70 8.09
C PRO A 97 15.96 2.27 7.16
N GLU A 98 14.78 2.01 7.71
CA GLU A 98 13.61 1.49 6.99
C GLU A 98 12.37 2.32 7.35
N THR A 99 11.33 2.25 6.53
CA THR A 99 10.04 2.89 6.84
C THR A 99 8.94 1.85 6.99
N ASP A 100 7.78 2.30 7.49
CA ASP A 100 6.56 1.51 7.60
C ASP A 100 5.38 2.25 6.95
N LEU A 101 4.24 1.57 6.86
CA LEU A 101 2.97 2.18 6.39
C LEU A 101 2.00 2.44 7.55
N TYR A 102 2.47 2.49 8.79
CA TYR A 102 1.59 2.64 9.94
C TYR A 102 1.05 4.08 10.03
N LEU A 103 -0.28 4.23 10.10
CA LEU A 103 -0.90 5.53 10.22
C LEU A 103 -0.62 6.16 11.59
N ARG A 104 -0.25 7.44 11.59
CA ARG A 104 0.07 8.23 12.80
C ARG A 104 -0.92 9.38 12.96
N ARG A 105 -1.23 9.76 14.20
CA ARG A 105 -2.13 10.88 14.49
C ARG A 105 -1.36 12.19 14.35
N LEU A 106 -2.07 13.28 14.03
CA LEU A 106 -1.47 14.61 13.93
C LEU A 106 -1.23 15.28 15.30
N TRP A 107 -1.64 14.64 16.40
CA TRP A 107 -1.56 15.16 17.77
C TRP A 107 -1.34 14.05 18.80
N GLY A 108 -0.94 14.44 20.00
CA GLY A 108 -0.69 13.52 21.12
C GLY A 108 0.73 12.93 21.10
N GLU A 109 0.94 11.87 21.88
CA GLU A 109 2.24 11.18 21.93
C GLU A 109 2.34 10.10 20.84
N PRO A 110 3.42 10.05 20.03
CA PRO A 110 3.58 9.05 18.98
C PRO A 110 3.54 7.59 19.47
N ARG A 111 3.94 7.35 20.72
CA ARG A 111 3.89 6.01 21.35
C ARG A 111 2.46 5.48 21.49
N GLN A 112 1.46 6.37 21.50
CA GLN A 112 0.05 6.03 21.67
C GLN A 112 -0.68 5.86 20.33
N ASP A 113 -0.01 6.11 19.19
CA ASP A 113 -0.65 6.05 17.87
C ASP A 113 -0.99 4.61 17.46
N LEU A 114 -0.16 3.65 17.86
CA LEU A 114 -0.33 2.25 17.52
C LEU A 114 -0.58 1.43 18.78
N LYS A 115 -1.82 0.96 18.96
CA LYS A 115 -2.15 -0.03 20.00
C LYS A 115 -1.54 -1.40 19.67
N LYS A 116 -1.54 -1.74 18.37
CA LYS A 116 -0.98 -2.96 17.81
C LYS A 116 -0.29 -2.60 16.50
N LYS A 117 0.87 -3.20 16.23
CA LYS A 117 1.58 -3.05 14.97
C LYS A 117 1.13 -4.17 14.03
N PRO A 118 0.55 -3.85 12.85
CA PRO A 118 0.27 -4.85 11.84
C PRO A 118 1.56 -5.58 11.42
N LYS A 119 1.46 -6.89 11.26
CA LYS A 119 2.56 -7.79 10.87
C LYS A 119 2.53 -8.14 9.40
N TYR A 120 1.37 -8.04 8.77
CA TYR A 120 1.14 -8.43 7.39
C TYR A 120 0.53 -7.27 6.62
N LEU A 121 0.77 -7.22 5.31
CA LEU A 121 0.20 -6.23 4.41
C LEU A 121 -0.69 -6.95 3.39
N VAL A 122 -1.90 -6.46 3.17
CA VAL A 122 -2.73 -6.88 2.04
C VAL A 122 -3.08 -5.71 1.15
N THR A 123 -2.86 -5.92 -0.14
CA THR A 123 -3.16 -4.95 -1.18
C THR A 123 -4.19 -5.49 -2.15
N PHE A 124 -5.14 -4.64 -2.53
CA PHE A 124 -6.13 -4.93 -3.56
C PHE A 124 -6.08 -3.85 -4.63
N THR A 125 -6.13 -4.25 -5.90
CA THR A 125 -6.24 -3.31 -7.02
C THR A 125 -7.70 -3.12 -7.41
N VAL A 126 -8.29 -2.01 -7.03
CA VAL A 126 -9.74 -1.87 -6.93
C VAL A 126 -10.29 -0.74 -7.79
N GLY A 127 -11.57 -0.91 -8.11
CA GLY A 127 -12.45 0.16 -8.53
C GLY A 127 -13.79 -0.02 -7.86
N ILE A 128 -14.57 1.05 -7.85
CA ILE A 128 -15.81 1.20 -7.10
C ILE A 128 -16.83 0.09 -7.33
N GLY A 129 -16.87 -0.47 -8.55
CA GLY A 129 -17.78 -1.56 -8.92
C GLY A 129 -17.56 -2.84 -8.11
N GLN A 130 -16.38 -2.97 -7.49
CA GLN A 130 -15.94 -4.17 -6.76
C GLN A 130 -15.98 -4.00 -5.25
N MET A 131 -16.41 -2.83 -4.77
CA MET A 131 -16.39 -2.49 -3.35
C MET A 131 -17.12 -3.52 -2.48
N ASN A 132 -18.24 -4.07 -2.94
CA ASN A 132 -18.95 -5.13 -2.20
C ASN A 132 -18.15 -6.44 -2.13
N ASN A 133 -17.39 -6.76 -3.17
CA ASN A 133 -16.54 -7.96 -3.17
C ASN A 133 -15.32 -7.76 -2.26
N ILE A 134 -14.70 -6.58 -2.33
CA ILE A 134 -13.58 -6.23 -1.46
C ILE A 134 -14.00 -6.15 0.01
N ASP A 135 -15.21 -5.68 0.32
CA ASP A 135 -15.74 -5.73 1.68
C ASP A 135 -15.81 -7.17 2.22
N LYS A 136 -16.22 -8.14 1.40
CA LYS A 136 -16.17 -9.57 1.77
C LYS A 136 -14.73 -10.05 1.96
N CYS A 137 -13.80 -9.61 1.10
CA CYS A 137 -12.38 -9.95 1.21
C CYS A 137 -11.78 -9.44 2.52
N VAL A 138 -11.91 -8.15 2.82
CA VAL A 138 -11.30 -7.51 4.00
C VAL A 138 -11.80 -8.14 5.30
N LYS A 139 -13.04 -8.60 5.36
CA LYS A 139 -13.60 -9.34 6.51
C LYS A 139 -12.89 -10.66 6.84
N LYS A 140 -12.05 -11.19 5.93
CA LYS A 140 -11.23 -12.39 6.18
C LYS A 140 -9.86 -12.10 6.80
N PHE A 141 -9.51 -10.83 6.97
CA PHE A 141 -8.24 -10.37 7.52
C PHE A 141 -8.45 -9.76 8.92
N SER A 142 -7.55 -10.07 9.85
CA SER A 142 -7.60 -9.56 11.22
C SER A 142 -6.93 -8.19 11.33
N GLU A 143 -6.88 -7.64 12.54
CA GLU A 143 -6.11 -6.42 12.86
C GLU A 143 -4.58 -6.60 12.74
N ASP A 144 -4.07 -7.82 12.54
CA ASP A 144 -2.66 -8.04 12.18
C ASP A 144 -2.33 -7.63 10.73
N PHE A 145 -3.34 -7.31 9.92
CA PHE A 145 -3.18 -6.92 8.52
C PHE A 145 -3.39 -5.42 8.33
N GLN A 146 -2.40 -4.75 7.75
CA GLN A 146 -2.58 -3.43 7.16
C GLN A 146 -3.29 -3.59 5.82
N ILE A 147 -4.40 -2.87 5.64
CA ILE A 147 -5.13 -2.85 4.37
C ILE A 147 -4.66 -1.65 3.54
N MET A 148 -4.34 -1.90 2.26
CA MET A 148 -4.01 -0.88 1.28
C MET A 148 -4.77 -1.13 -0.03
N LEU A 149 -5.40 -0.09 -0.57
CA LEU A 149 -6.21 -0.15 -1.78
C LEU A 149 -5.58 0.67 -2.89
N PHE A 150 -5.38 0.05 -4.05
CA PHE A 150 -4.87 0.68 -5.26
C PHE A 150 -6.02 1.02 -6.21
N HIS A 151 -6.45 2.27 -6.23
CA HIS A 151 -7.61 2.74 -6.98
C HIS A 151 -7.21 3.11 -8.41
N TYR A 152 -7.58 2.27 -9.37
CA TYR A 152 -7.36 2.55 -10.79
C TYR A 152 -8.44 3.47 -11.40
N ASP A 153 -9.55 3.72 -10.71
CA ASP A 153 -10.67 4.52 -11.22
C ASP A 153 -10.69 5.96 -10.68
N GLY A 154 -9.83 6.28 -9.71
CA GLY A 154 -9.77 7.60 -9.11
C GLY A 154 -10.75 7.84 -7.96
N ARG A 155 -11.52 6.83 -7.52
CA ARG A 155 -12.66 7.00 -6.60
C ARG A 155 -12.34 6.49 -5.21
N THR A 156 -11.81 7.37 -4.35
CA THR A 156 -11.43 7.02 -2.98
C THR A 156 -12.51 7.35 -1.95
N THR A 157 -13.14 8.53 -2.03
CA THR A 157 -14.09 9.03 -1.02
C THR A 157 -15.33 8.16 -0.87
N GLU A 158 -15.79 7.54 -1.95
CA GLU A 158 -17.00 6.70 -1.90
C GLU A 158 -16.81 5.40 -1.09
N TRP A 159 -15.56 5.03 -0.79
CA TRP A 159 -15.24 3.92 0.08
C TRP A 159 -15.42 4.24 1.56
N ASP A 160 -15.53 5.53 1.95
CA ASP A 160 -15.76 5.97 3.33
C ASP A 160 -17.08 5.45 3.91
N ARG A 161 -17.98 4.93 3.07
CA ARG A 161 -19.19 4.22 3.49
C ARG A 161 -18.90 2.92 4.26
N LEU A 162 -17.69 2.38 4.14
CA LEU A 162 -17.22 1.22 4.88
C LEU A 162 -16.31 1.68 6.02
N GLU A 163 -16.67 1.41 7.27
CA GLU A 163 -15.92 1.93 8.43
C GLU A 163 -14.45 1.49 8.44
N TRP A 164 -14.17 0.23 8.06
CA TRP A 164 -12.79 -0.27 7.96
C TRP A 164 -11.96 0.49 6.91
N SER A 165 -12.60 1.06 5.89
CA SER A 165 -11.92 1.77 4.81
C SER A 165 -11.35 3.10 5.28
N LYS A 166 -11.95 3.74 6.28
CA LYS A 166 -11.45 5.01 6.85
C LYS A 166 -10.07 4.86 7.51
N THR A 167 -9.72 3.63 7.89
CA THR A 167 -8.42 3.27 8.47
C THR A 167 -7.51 2.53 7.49
N ALA A 168 -7.97 2.28 6.27
CA ALA A 168 -7.17 1.70 5.20
C ALA A 168 -6.34 2.79 4.49
N ILE A 169 -5.29 2.37 3.80
CA ILE A 169 -4.47 3.28 2.98
C ILE A 169 -5.02 3.28 1.56
N HIS A 170 -5.33 4.45 1.03
CA HIS A 170 -5.83 4.60 -0.33
C HIS A 170 -4.77 5.25 -1.21
N VAL A 171 -4.34 4.56 -2.27
CA VAL A 171 -3.47 5.12 -3.30
C VAL A 171 -4.23 5.12 -4.62
N SER A 172 -4.25 6.26 -5.31
CA SER A 172 -5.10 6.47 -6.47
C SER A 172 -4.31 6.98 -7.65
N ALA A 173 -4.36 6.24 -8.76
CA ALA A 173 -3.76 6.62 -10.03
C ALA A 173 -4.61 6.05 -11.17
N ARG A 174 -5.21 6.93 -11.96
CA ARG A 174 -6.19 6.51 -12.97
C ARG A 174 -5.57 5.59 -14.03
N LYS A 175 -6.29 4.52 -14.35
CA LYS A 175 -5.99 3.54 -15.40
C LYS A 175 -4.61 2.88 -15.24
N GLN A 176 -4.15 2.73 -14.00
CA GLN A 176 -2.93 1.97 -13.69
C GLN A 176 -3.27 0.56 -13.21
N THR A 177 -2.37 -0.37 -13.48
CA THR A 177 -2.50 -1.79 -13.15
C THR A 177 -1.91 -2.11 -11.78
N LYS A 178 -2.22 -3.29 -11.24
CA LYS A 178 -1.70 -3.79 -9.96
C LYS A 178 -0.18 -3.68 -9.84
N TRP A 179 0.55 -4.17 -10.84
CA TRP A 179 2.01 -4.18 -10.82
C TRP A 179 2.63 -2.80 -11.02
N TRP A 180 1.92 -1.86 -11.64
CA TRP A 180 2.35 -0.45 -11.68
C TRP A 180 2.37 0.17 -10.29
N PHE A 181 1.31 -0.07 -9.49
CA PHE A 181 1.23 0.38 -8.10
C PHE A 181 2.26 -0.32 -7.23
N ALA A 182 2.33 -1.66 -7.29
CA ALA A 182 3.26 -2.44 -6.50
C ALA A 182 4.71 -1.99 -6.70
N LYS A 183 5.12 -1.72 -7.95
CA LYS A 183 6.47 -1.21 -8.26
C LYS A 183 6.79 0.15 -7.61
N ARG A 184 5.78 1.00 -7.37
CA ARG A 184 5.98 2.39 -6.92
C ARG A 184 5.73 2.58 -5.42
N PHE A 185 4.81 1.81 -4.85
CA PHE A 185 4.34 2.02 -3.47
C PHE A 185 4.71 0.89 -2.52
N LEU A 186 5.20 -0.23 -3.04
CA LEU A 186 5.66 -1.38 -2.24
C LEU A 186 7.17 -1.57 -2.39
N HIS A 187 7.96 -0.50 -2.35
CA HIS A 187 9.43 -0.62 -2.32
C HIS A 187 9.85 -1.49 -1.12
N PRO A 188 10.87 -2.37 -1.23
CA PRO A 188 11.23 -3.28 -0.14
C PRO A 188 11.47 -2.57 1.19
N ASP A 189 12.19 -1.45 1.18
CA ASP A 189 12.45 -0.66 2.39
C ASP A 189 11.21 0.09 2.94
N ILE A 190 10.12 0.18 2.16
CA ILE A 190 8.81 0.72 2.60
C ILE A 190 7.97 -0.34 3.31
N VAL A 191 8.10 -1.59 2.88
CA VAL A 191 7.30 -2.71 3.39
C VAL A 191 8.10 -3.65 4.29
N ALA A 192 9.32 -3.24 4.70
CA ALA A 192 10.22 -3.99 5.58
C ALA A 192 9.66 -4.20 7.01
N ALA A 193 8.57 -3.53 7.38
CA ALA A 193 7.87 -3.81 8.63
C ALA A 193 6.92 -5.02 8.56
N TYR A 194 6.66 -5.57 7.37
CA TYR A 194 5.69 -6.64 7.14
C TYR A 194 6.38 -7.97 6.82
N GLU A 195 5.98 -9.03 7.52
CA GLU A 195 6.51 -10.39 7.33
C GLU A 195 6.03 -11.00 6.01
N TYR A 196 4.76 -10.75 5.65
CA TYR A 196 4.12 -11.23 4.41
C TYR A 196 3.29 -10.14 3.74
N ILE A 197 3.31 -10.15 2.40
CA ILE A 197 2.70 -9.13 1.55
C ILE A 197 1.79 -9.82 0.53
N PHE A 198 0.49 -9.55 0.61
CA PHE A 198 -0.54 -10.06 -0.27
C PHE A 198 -0.81 -9.04 -1.39
N ILE A 199 -0.76 -9.49 -2.64
CA ILE A 199 -0.94 -8.61 -3.82
C ILE A 199 -2.07 -9.15 -4.70
N TRP A 200 -3.30 -8.88 -4.31
CA TRP A 200 -4.48 -9.58 -4.82
C TRP A 200 -5.26 -8.74 -5.85
N ASP A 201 -5.84 -9.45 -6.82
CA ASP A 201 -6.85 -8.91 -7.72
C ASP A 201 -8.21 -8.76 -7.02
N GLU A 202 -9.11 -7.99 -7.62
CA GLU A 202 -10.38 -7.59 -7.03
C GLU A 202 -11.56 -8.54 -7.28
N ASP A 203 -11.36 -9.56 -8.10
CA ASP A 203 -12.40 -10.50 -8.56
C ASP A 203 -12.29 -11.89 -7.91
N LEU A 204 -11.91 -11.92 -6.63
CA LEU A 204 -11.75 -13.13 -5.82
C LEU A 204 -12.93 -13.36 -4.88
N GLY A 205 -13.48 -14.57 -4.89
CA GLY A 205 -14.39 -15.10 -3.87
C GLY A 205 -13.59 -15.75 -2.75
N VAL A 206 -13.91 -15.41 -1.50
CA VAL A 206 -13.10 -15.76 -0.31
C VAL A 206 -13.90 -16.51 0.75
N GLU A 207 -15.04 -17.09 0.37
CA GLU A 207 -15.97 -17.76 1.28
C GLU A 207 -15.24 -18.79 2.16
N ASN A 208 -14.31 -19.55 1.56
CA ASN A 208 -13.55 -20.62 2.20
C ASN A 208 -12.13 -20.24 2.63
N PHE A 209 -11.81 -18.95 2.61
CA PHE A 209 -10.49 -18.44 2.97
C PHE A 209 -10.49 -17.84 4.38
N ASN A 210 -9.40 -18.08 5.14
CA ASN A 210 -9.07 -17.46 6.40
C ASN A 210 -7.59 -17.04 6.38
N ALA A 211 -7.31 -15.74 6.55
CA ALA A 211 -5.96 -15.21 6.39
C ALA A 211 -4.98 -15.68 7.46
N GLU A 212 -5.43 -15.85 8.71
CA GLU A 212 -4.57 -16.33 9.79
C GLU A 212 -4.17 -17.78 9.58
N ARG A 213 -5.16 -18.63 9.28
CA ARG A 213 -4.90 -20.04 8.98
C ARG A 213 -4.00 -20.19 7.75
N TYR A 214 -4.18 -19.33 6.75
CA TYR A 214 -3.30 -19.29 5.58
C TYR A 214 -1.85 -18.99 5.99
N ILE A 215 -1.61 -17.94 6.77
CA ILE A 215 -0.25 -17.59 7.22
C ILE A 215 0.37 -18.69 8.09
N GLU A 216 -0.40 -19.31 8.98
CA GLU A 216 0.08 -20.47 9.76
C GLU A 216 0.62 -21.58 8.85
N LEU A 217 -0.10 -21.89 7.76
CA LEU A 217 0.29 -22.93 6.81
C LEU A 217 1.49 -22.52 5.97
N VAL A 218 1.53 -21.27 5.50
CA VAL A 218 2.69 -20.72 4.78
C VAL A 218 3.95 -20.83 5.63
N LYS A 219 3.88 -20.45 6.91
CA LYS A 219 4.99 -20.58 7.86
C LYS A 219 5.33 -22.06 8.15
N LYS A 220 4.32 -22.90 8.40
CA LYS A 220 4.49 -24.35 8.68
C LYS A 220 5.21 -25.07 7.55
N HIS A 221 4.90 -24.72 6.31
CA HIS A 221 5.43 -25.38 5.10
C HIS A 221 6.59 -24.64 4.46
N ASP A 222 7.09 -23.60 5.15
CA ASP A 222 8.26 -22.82 4.76
C ASP A 222 8.14 -22.25 3.34
N LEU A 223 6.96 -21.68 3.06
CA LEU A 223 6.65 -21.06 1.78
C LEU A 223 7.03 -19.57 1.79
N GLU A 224 7.83 -19.19 0.82
CA GLU A 224 8.32 -17.82 0.63
C GLU A 224 7.51 -17.07 -0.44
N ILE A 225 6.97 -17.82 -1.41
CA ILE A 225 6.01 -17.31 -2.40
C ILE A 225 4.87 -18.30 -2.47
N SER A 226 3.65 -17.85 -2.24
CA SER A 226 2.50 -18.74 -2.19
C SER A 226 1.26 -18.11 -2.77
N GLN A 227 0.23 -18.93 -2.99
CA GLN A 227 -1.12 -18.46 -3.23
C GLN A 227 -2.14 -19.41 -2.58
N PRO A 228 -3.38 -18.97 -2.33
CA PRO A 228 -4.47 -19.88 -2.02
C PRO A 228 -4.76 -20.85 -3.18
N GLY A 229 -5.28 -22.03 -2.89
CA GLY A 229 -5.81 -22.93 -3.92
C GLY A 229 -6.95 -22.29 -4.71
N LEU A 230 -7.05 -22.58 -6.00
CA LEU A 230 -8.19 -22.16 -6.82
C LEU A 230 -9.21 -23.27 -6.94
N GLU A 231 -10.46 -22.93 -6.67
CA GLU A 231 -11.58 -23.84 -6.83
C GLU A 231 -11.75 -24.25 -8.30
N PRO A 232 -11.84 -25.56 -8.62
CA PRO A 232 -11.79 -26.04 -10.01
C PRO A 232 -13.06 -25.80 -10.83
N ASN A 233 -14.07 -25.13 -10.28
CA ASN A 233 -15.39 -24.99 -10.88
C ASN A 233 -15.42 -24.03 -12.09
N VAL A 234 -14.36 -23.27 -12.31
CA VAL A 234 -14.22 -22.31 -13.41
C VAL A 234 -12.91 -22.61 -14.13
N GLY A 235 -12.93 -22.66 -15.47
CA GLY A 235 -11.80 -23.10 -16.29
C GLY A 235 -10.46 -22.49 -15.88
N LEU A 236 -9.59 -23.31 -15.29
CA LEU A 236 -8.26 -22.94 -14.84
C LEU A 236 -7.26 -23.04 -16.00
N THR A 237 -6.36 -22.07 -16.10
CA THR A 237 -5.29 -22.09 -17.11
C THR A 237 -4.20 -23.10 -16.75
N TRP A 238 -3.78 -23.10 -15.49
CA TRP A 238 -2.66 -23.87 -14.94
C TRP A 238 -3.16 -24.91 -13.95
N GLN A 239 -2.75 -26.17 -14.08
CA GLN A 239 -3.04 -27.22 -13.10
C GLN A 239 -2.38 -26.94 -11.76
N MET A 240 -1.25 -26.20 -11.75
CA MET A 240 -0.53 -25.86 -10.52
C MET A 240 -1.34 -24.98 -9.59
N THR A 241 -2.30 -24.20 -10.09
CA THR A 241 -3.13 -23.33 -9.24
C THR A 241 -4.37 -24.03 -8.71
N LYS A 242 -4.69 -25.21 -9.24
CA LYS A 242 -5.88 -25.98 -8.90
C LYS A 242 -5.76 -26.56 -7.49
N ARG A 243 -6.76 -26.26 -6.66
CA ARG A 243 -6.89 -26.83 -5.31
C ARG A 243 -6.89 -28.36 -5.34
N ARG A 244 -6.19 -28.96 -4.36
CA ARG A 244 -6.24 -30.38 -3.99
C ARG A 244 -7.07 -30.56 -2.72
N GLU A 245 -7.91 -31.58 -2.66
CA GLU A 245 -8.81 -31.78 -1.50
C GLU A 245 -8.15 -32.55 -0.36
N ASP A 246 -7.13 -33.34 -0.67
CA ASP A 246 -6.46 -34.31 0.18
C ASP A 246 -5.19 -33.78 0.87
N GLN A 247 -4.81 -32.52 0.62
CA GLN A 247 -3.54 -31.95 1.06
C GLN A 247 -3.72 -30.56 1.68
N GLU A 248 -2.80 -30.18 2.58
CA GLU A 248 -2.77 -28.81 3.11
C GLU A 248 -2.17 -27.82 2.11
N VAL A 249 -1.11 -28.26 1.41
CA VAL A 249 -0.36 -27.52 0.40
C VAL A 249 0.15 -28.49 -0.67
N HIS A 250 0.36 -27.99 -1.89
CA HIS A 250 1.13 -28.69 -2.93
C HIS A 250 2.13 -27.75 -3.60
N LYS A 251 3.25 -28.34 -4.05
CA LYS A 251 4.37 -27.62 -4.68
C LYS A 251 4.68 -28.13 -6.10
N PHE A 252 4.01 -29.22 -6.48
CA PHE A 252 4.15 -29.91 -7.76
C PHE A 252 2.77 -30.24 -8.32
N THR A 253 2.68 -30.25 -9.64
CA THR A 253 1.51 -30.73 -10.38
C THR A 253 1.94 -31.50 -11.61
N GLU A 254 1.04 -32.36 -12.09
CA GLU A 254 1.07 -32.82 -13.47
C GLU A 254 0.34 -31.82 -14.35
N GLU A 255 1.02 -31.30 -15.36
CA GLU A 255 0.45 -30.41 -16.37
C GLU A 255 0.11 -31.16 -17.67
N LYS A 256 -0.53 -30.44 -18.60
CA LYS A 256 -0.83 -30.96 -19.93
C LYS A 256 0.46 -31.44 -20.64
N PRO A 257 0.40 -32.49 -21.47
CA PRO A 257 1.56 -32.99 -22.20
C PRO A 257 2.30 -31.88 -22.95
N GLY A 258 3.62 -31.80 -22.74
CA GLY A 258 4.50 -30.81 -23.38
C GLY A 258 4.56 -29.43 -22.72
N TRP A 259 3.84 -29.20 -21.60
CA TRP A 259 3.84 -27.90 -20.91
C TRP A 259 4.99 -27.75 -19.92
N CYS A 260 5.57 -28.86 -19.46
CA CYS A 260 6.70 -28.86 -18.54
C CYS A 260 7.91 -29.51 -19.20
N SER A 261 8.97 -28.74 -19.38
CA SER A 261 10.26 -29.25 -19.81
C SER A 261 11.02 -29.94 -18.68
N ASP A 262 10.79 -29.50 -17.44
CA ASP A 262 11.36 -30.04 -16.21
C ASP A 262 10.28 -29.96 -15.11
N PRO A 263 10.05 -31.03 -14.33
CA PRO A 263 9.03 -31.06 -13.28
C PRO A 263 9.29 -30.06 -12.14
N HIS A 264 10.54 -29.63 -11.92
CA HIS A 264 10.89 -28.64 -10.88
C HIS A 264 10.75 -27.19 -11.36
N PHE A 265 10.31 -26.99 -12.60
CA PHE A 265 10.22 -25.68 -13.24
C PHE A 265 8.75 -25.32 -13.53
N PRO A 266 8.43 -24.03 -13.62
CA PRO A 266 7.14 -23.58 -14.05
C PRO A 266 6.76 -24.15 -15.42
N PRO A 267 5.48 -24.50 -15.64
CA PRO A 267 4.37 -24.35 -14.70
C PRO A 267 4.19 -25.53 -13.72
N CYS A 268 4.96 -26.62 -13.80
CA CYS A 268 4.75 -27.82 -12.98
C CYS A 268 5.15 -27.68 -11.50
N ALA A 269 6.12 -26.83 -11.21
CA ALA A 269 6.52 -26.45 -9.86
C ALA A 269 7.08 -25.03 -9.86
N ALA A 270 7.42 -24.51 -8.69
CA ALA A 270 8.01 -23.18 -8.56
C ALA A 270 7.16 -22.05 -9.18
N PHE A 271 5.83 -22.23 -9.19
CA PHE A 271 4.88 -21.38 -9.89
C PHE A 271 3.66 -21.07 -9.02
N VAL A 272 3.30 -19.79 -8.98
CA VAL A 272 1.98 -19.30 -8.53
C VAL A 272 1.53 -18.23 -9.53
N GLU A 273 0.24 -18.11 -9.75
CA GLU A 273 -0.32 -17.14 -10.66
C GLU A 273 -0.30 -15.74 -10.04
N ILE A 274 -0.03 -14.73 -10.87
CA ILE A 274 0.04 -13.33 -10.44
C ILE A 274 -1.28 -12.76 -9.93
N MET A 275 -2.39 -13.49 -9.94
CA MET A 275 -3.72 -13.03 -9.51
C MET A 275 -3.82 -12.86 -7.98
N ALA A 276 -3.42 -13.87 -7.21
CA ALA A 276 -3.50 -13.86 -5.74
C ALA A 276 -2.20 -14.27 -5.02
N PRO A 277 -1.02 -13.77 -5.46
CA PRO A 277 0.24 -14.13 -4.83
C PRO A 277 0.37 -13.49 -3.44
N VAL A 278 1.13 -14.20 -2.60
CA VAL A 278 1.60 -13.78 -1.29
C VAL A 278 3.11 -13.98 -1.26
N PHE A 279 3.84 -12.97 -0.83
CA PHE A 279 5.29 -12.99 -0.77
C PHE A 279 5.73 -12.82 0.68
N SER A 280 6.73 -13.57 1.11
CA SER A 280 7.50 -13.18 2.28
C SER A 280 8.22 -11.86 2.02
N GLN A 281 8.63 -11.20 3.09
CA GLN A 281 9.46 -10.01 3.01
C GLN A 281 10.72 -10.20 2.16
N GLU A 282 11.42 -11.32 2.37
CA GLU A 282 12.68 -11.62 1.69
C GLU A 282 12.46 -11.86 0.19
N ALA A 283 11.48 -12.68 -0.16
CA ALA A 283 11.13 -12.94 -1.56
C ALA A 283 10.67 -11.65 -2.26
N TRP A 284 9.85 -10.83 -1.59
CA TRP A 284 9.38 -9.57 -2.15
C TRP A 284 10.54 -8.61 -2.47
N ARG A 285 11.59 -8.56 -1.64
CA ARG A 285 12.77 -7.74 -1.90
C ARG A 285 13.35 -8.01 -3.28
N CYS A 286 13.50 -9.29 -3.66
CA CYS A 286 13.95 -9.66 -5.00
C CYS A 286 12.88 -9.42 -6.08
N VAL A 287 11.63 -9.84 -5.84
CA VAL A 287 10.53 -9.72 -6.82
C VAL A 287 10.30 -8.26 -7.22
N TRP A 288 10.46 -7.32 -6.29
CA TRP A 288 10.34 -5.90 -6.58
C TRP A 288 11.35 -5.43 -7.65
N TYR A 289 12.60 -5.90 -7.61
CA TYR A 289 13.61 -5.58 -8.63
C TYR A 289 13.36 -6.30 -9.97
N LEU A 290 12.66 -7.43 -9.95
CA LEU A 290 12.26 -8.15 -11.16
C LEU A 290 11.19 -7.37 -11.95
N ILE A 291 10.29 -6.67 -11.27
CA ILE A 291 9.22 -5.88 -11.90
C ILE A 291 9.80 -4.69 -12.68
N GLN A 292 9.42 -4.59 -13.96
CA GLN A 292 9.88 -3.56 -14.88
C GLN A 292 9.02 -2.30 -14.79
N ASN A 293 9.63 -1.11 -14.87
CA ASN A 293 8.92 0.17 -14.70
C ASN A 293 7.88 0.46 -15.81
N ASP A 294 8.12 -0.03 -17.03
CA ASP A 294 7.35 0.22 -18.25
C ASP A 294 6.43 -0.93 -18.67
N LEU A 295 6.58 -2.12 -18.07
CA LEU A 295 5.73 -3.29 -18.30
C LEU A 295 4.75 -3.44 -17.14
N VAL A 296 3.56 -2.89 -17.31
CA VAL A 296 2.65 -2.62 -16.20
C VAL A 296 1.70 -3.79 -15.91
N HIS A 297 1.44 -4.69 -16.85
CA HIS A 297 0.46 -5.76 -16.65
C HIS A 297 1.01 -6.95 -15.85
N GLY A 298 2.33 -7.11 -15.79
CA GLY A 298 3.01 -8.18 -15.04
C GLY A 298 2.86 -9.60 -15.62
N TRP A 299 2.26 -9.77 -16.80
CA TRP A 299 2.14 -11.08 -17.44
C TRP A 299 3.52 -11.70 -17.69
N GLY A 300 3.70 -12.93 -17.23
CA GLY A 300 4.98 -13.65 -17.31
C GLY A 300 5.86 -13.49 -16.08
N LEU A 301 5.52 -12.59 -15.14
CA LEU A 301 6.23 -12.52 -13.85
C LEU A 301 6.11 -13.83 -13.09
N ASP A 302 4.94 -14.47 -13.12
CA ASP A 302 4.61 -15.78 -12.56
C ASP A 302 5.64 -16.88 -12.92
N PHE A 303 6.16 -16.88 -14.16
CA PHE A 303 7.22 -17.80 -14.59
C PHE A 303 8.62 -17.46 -14.06
N ALA A 304 8.83 -16.20 -13.68
CA ALA A 304 10.12 -15.67 -13.26
C ALA A 304 10.26 -15.54 -11.73
N LEU A 305 9.16 -15.67 -10.96
CA LEU A 305 9.17 -15.60 -9.50
C LEU A 305 10.15 -16.59 -8.86
N ARG A 306 10.33 -17.77 -9.47
CA ARG A 306 11.29 -18.80 -9.04
C ARG A 306 12.73 -18.30 -8.89
N ARG A 307 13.09 -17.19 -9.53
CA ARG A 307 14.45 -16.62 -9.47
C ARG A 307 14.74 -15.94 -8.14
N CYS A 308 13.72 -15.68 -7.33
CA CYS A 308 13.81 -14.93 -6.09
C CYS A 308 13.86 -15.78 -4.82
N VAL A 309 13.89 -17.10 -4.97
CA VAL A 309 13.85 -18.06 -3.86
C VAL A 309 14.62 -19.33 -4.24
N SER A 310 15.23 -19.98 -3.25
CA SER A 310 16.05 -21.18 -3.45
C SER A 310 15.88 -22.19 -2.29
N PRO A 311 15.65 -23.48 -2.56
CA PRO A 311 15.26 -24.06 -3.84
C PRO A 311 13.80 -23.72 -4.19
N ALA A 312 13.56 -23.18 -5.39
CA ALA A 312 12.27 -22.59 -5.73
C ALA A 312 11.09 -23.58 -5.74
N HIS A 313 11.31 -24.83 -6.16
CA HIS A 313 10.24 -25.85 -6.20
C HIS A 313 9.84 -26.34 -4.80
N GLU A 314 10.62 -26.05 -3.75
CA GLU A 314 10.26 -26.37 -2.37
C GLU A 314 9.72 -25.14 -1.62
N LYS A 315 10.10 -23.94 -2.04
CA LYS A 315 9.73 -22.68 -1.36
C LYS A 315 8.54 -21.96 -1.98
N ILE A 316 8.10 -22.40 -3.16
CA ILE A 316 6.91 -21.87 -3.84
C ILE A 316 5.82 -22.93 -3.88
N GLY A 317 4.60 -22.58 -3.48
CA GLY A 317 3.50 -23.54 -3.47
C GLY A 317 2.12 -22.94 -3.29
N VAL A 318 1.13 -23.81 -3.45
CA VAL A 318 -0.29 -23.49 -3.30
C VAL A 318 -0.80 -24.04 -1.98
N VAL A 319 -1.52 -23.22 -1.23
CA VAL A 319 -2.14 -23.61 0.04
C VAL A 319 -3.55 -24.11 -0.24
N ASP A 320 -3.72 -25.42 -0.33
CA ASP A 320 -4.96 -26.07 -0.76
C ASP A 320 -6.09 -26.02 0.26
N SER A 321 -5.73 -26.13 1.53
CA SER A 321 -6.70 -26.10 2.63
C SER A 321 -7.29 -24.71 2.87
N GLN A 322 -6.78 -23.67 2.20
CA GLN A 322 -7.30 -22.31 2.21
C GLN A 322 -7.46 -21.84 0.76
N TRP A 323 -8.69 -21.85 0.24
CA TRP A 323 -8.92 -21.64 -1.18
C TRP A 323 -9.84 -20.47 -1.49
N ILE A 324 -9.75 -20.01 -2.73
CA ILE A 324 -10.51 -18.89 -3.28
C ILE A 324 -11.15 -19.29 -4.61
N VAL A 325 -12.12 -18.50 -5.05
CA VAL A 325 -12.83 -18.67 -6.33
C VAL A 325 -12.48 -17.51 -7.25
N HIS A 326 -12.07 -17.77 -8.48
CA HIS A 326 -11.94 -16.72 -9.48
C HIS A 326 -13.32 -16.37 -10.06
N GLN A 327 -13.85 -15.21 -9.70
CA GLN A 327 -15.19 -14.78 -10.13
C GLN A 327 -15.18 -14.17 -11.54
N GLY A 328 -14.00 -13.78 -12.04
CA GLY A 328 -13.84 -13.20 -13.38
C GLY A 328 -14.59 -11.88 -13.57
N ILE A 329 -14.78 -11.11 -12.50
CA ILE A 329 -15.49 -9.83 -12.54
C ILE A 329 -14.65 -8.81 -13.31
N ARG A 330 -15.20 -8.32 -14.41
CA ARG A 330 -14.45 -7.57 -15.42
C ARG A 330 -14.44 -6.09 -15.11
N SER A 331 -13.35 -5.59 -14.53
CA SER A 331 -13.23 -4.15 -14.24
C SER A 331 -12.06 -3.47 -14.95
N LEU A 332 -10.81 -3.84 -14.64
CA LEU A 332 -9.64 -3.15 -15.20
C LEU A 332 -9.54 -3.30 -16.73
N GLY A 333 -9.87 -4.48 -17.27
CA GLY A 333 -9.86 -4.71 -18.73
C GLY A 333 -10.78 -3.77 -19.52
N ASN A 334 -11.82 -3.23 -18.89
CA ASN A 334 -12.75 -2.29 -19.53
C ASN A 334 -12.23 -0.84 -19.52
N GLN A 335 -11.12 -0.55 -18.83
CA GLN A 335 -10.52 0.79 -18.74
C GLN A 335 -9.63 1.16 -19.93
N GLY A 336 -9.40 0.22 -20.87
CA GLY A 336 -8.61 0.45 -22.08
C GLY A 336 -9.23 1.48 -23.05
N GLY A 337 -8.41 2.03 -23.94
CA GLY A 337 -8.92 2.78 -25.09
C GLY A 337 -9.52 1.84 -26.14
N SER A 338 -10.58 2.27 -26.82
CA SER A 338 -11.00 1.61 -28.06
C SER A 338 -10.04 2.02 -29.18
N LEU A 339 -9.54 1.04 -29.93
CA LEU A 339 -8.67 1.28 -31.10
C LEU A 339 -9.37 0.68 -32.32
N GLY A 340 -9.81 1.52 -33.26
CA GLY A 340 -10.31 1.08 -34.57
C GLY A 340 -11.38 -0.03 -34.53
N GLY A 341 -12.38 0.08 -33.65
CA GLY A 341 -13.46 -0.93 -33.50
C GLY A 341 -13.13 -2.11 -32.59
N ILE A 342 -11.90 -2.21 -32.07
CA ILE A 342 -11.51 -3.21 -31.05
C ILE A 342 -12.04 -2.77 -29.68
N SER A 343 -12.71 -3.69 -28.97
CA SER A 343 -13.18 -3.42 -27.61
C SER A 343 -12.00 -3.13 -26.66
N PRO A 344 -12.15 -2.22 -25.68
CA PRO A 344 -11.13 -1.89 -24.68
C PRO A 344 -10.43 -3.12 -24.07
N ARG A 345 -11.21 -4.16 -23.76
CA ARG A 345 -10.71 -5.41 -23.18
C ARG A 345 -9.74 -6.14 -24.09
N VAL A 346 -10.07 -6.23 -25.38
CA VAL A 346 -9.21 -6.90 -26.35
C VAL A 346 -7.93 -6.10 -26.52
N ALA A 347 -8.00 -4.75 -26.55
CA ALA A 347 -6.82 -3.90 -26.59
C ALA A 347 -5.89 -4.10 -25.37
N VAL A 348 -6.46 -4.17 -24.15
CA VAL A 348 -5.70 -4.47 -22.92
C VAL A 348 -5.03 -5.84 -23.03
N ARG A 349 -5.75 -6.89 -23.44
CA ARG A 349 -5.18 -8.23 -23.59
C ARG A 349 -4.06 -8.29 -24.64
N ILE A 350 -4.22 -7.58 -25.76
CA ILE A 350 -3.16 -7.46 -26.77
C ILE A 350 -1.92 -6.81 -26.13
N ARG A 351 -2.10 -5.70 -25.39
CA ARG A 351 -1.00 -5.05 -24.70
C ARG A 351 -0.32 -5.97 -23.68
N SER A 352 -1.08 -6.73 -22.90
CA SER A 352 -0.52 -7.69 -21.93
C SER A 352 0.33 -8.76 -22.61
N LYS A 353 -0.10 -9.29 -23.76
CA LYS A 353 0.69 -10.27 -24.54
C LYS A 353 1.98 -9.65 -25.10
N ILE A 354 1.92 -8.42 -25.59
CA ILE A 354 3.10 -7.69 -26.07
C ILE A 354 4.10 -7.48 -24.93
N GLU A 355 3.63 -7.03 -23.77
CA GLU A 355 4.49 -6.82 -22.60
C GLU A 355 5.12 -8.12 -22.12
N TRP A 356 4.37 -9.22 -22.11
CA TRP A 356 4.90 -10.54 -21.76
C TRP A 356 6.05 -10.96 -22.69
N ALA A 357 5.86 -10.84 -24.01
CA ALA A 357 6.90 -11.15 -24.99
C ALA A 357 8.14 -10.25 -24.81
N MET A 358 7.95 -8.96 -24.52
CA MET A 358 9.04 -8.03 -24.22
C MET A 358 9.79 -8.44 -22.95
N PHE A 359 9.08 -8.81 -21.89
CA PHE A 359 9.66 -9.25 -20.63
C PHE A 359 10.51 -10.51 -20.82
N GLN A 360 9.97 -11.53 -21.49
CA GLN A 360 10.70 -12.76 -21.81
C GLN A 360 11.96 -12.47 -22.61
N LYS A 361 11.87 -11.63 -23.65
CA LYS A 361 13.04 -11.25 -24.45
C LYS A 361 14.09 -10.52 -23.61
N ARG A 362 13.69 -9.60 -22.72
CA ARG A 362 14.62 -8.90 -21.82
C ARG A 362 15.35 -9.86 -20.90
N LEU A 363 14.62 -10.78 -20.27
CA LEU A 363 15.20 -11.78 -19.38
C LEU A 363 16.19 -12.69 -20.10
N VAL A 364 15.80 -13.28 -21.24
CA VAL A 364 16.68 -14.17 -22.02
C VAL A 364 17.94 -13.44 -22.47
N ASN A 365 17.80 -12.21 -22.99
CA ASN A 365 18.96 -11.43 -23.42
C ASN A 365 19.89 -11.08 -22.24
N ALA A 366 19.34 -10.74 -21.08
CA ALA A 366 20.12 -10.43 -19.89
C ALA A 366 20.87 -11.67 -19.37
N ASP A 367 20.21 -12.83 -19.35
CA ASP A 367 20.82 -14.11 -18.96
C ASP A 367 21.97 -14.48 -19.91
N LEU A 368 21.75 -14.38 -21.23
CA LEU A 368 22.78 -14.65 -22.23
C LEU A 368 23.97 -13.69 -22.09
N ALA A 369 23.72 -12.39 -21.89
CA ALA A 369 24.76 -11.41 -21.68
C ALA A 369 25.59 -11.68 -20.41
N TYR A 370 24.93 -12.08 -19.32
CA TYR A 370 25.61 -12.43 -18.06
C TYR A 370 26.49 -13.67 -18.21
N VAL A 371 25.99 -14.74 -18.83
CA VAL A 371 26.76 -15.96 -19.08
C VAL A 371 27.94 -15.68 -20.00
N ALA A 372 27.76 -14.88 -21.05
CA ALA A 372 28.83 -14.51 -21.96
C ALA A 372 29.94 -13.66 -21.31
N GLN A 373 29.62 -12.88 -20.27
CA GLN A 373 30.62 -12.16 -19.47
C GLN A 373 31.39 -13.11 -18.54
N ARG A 374 30.71 -14.07 -17.91
CA ARG A 374 31.35 -15.03 -17.00
C ARG A 374 32.15 -16.13 -17.71
N GLY A 375 31.78 -16.52 -18.93
CA GLY A 375 32.54 -17.49 -19.72
C GLY A 375 33.82 -16.92 -20.37
N LYS A 376 34.15 -15.65 -20.13
CA LYS A 376 35.36 -14.96 -20.63
C LYS A 376 36.42 -14.68 -19.55
N GLY A 377 36.21 -15.16 -18.33
CA GLY A 377 37.22 -15.20 -17.27
C GLY A 377 37.59 -16.65 -16.98
#